data_AF-A0AAN8J475-F1
#
_entry.id   AF-A0AAN8J475-F1
#
_cell.length_a   1.000
_cell.length_b   1.000
_cell.length_c   1.000
_cell.angle_alpha   90.00
_cell.angle_beta   90.00
_cell.angle_gamma   90.00
#
_symmetry.space_group_name_H-M   'P 1'
#
loop_
_entity.id
_entity.type
_entity.pdbx_description
1 polymer ?
#
loop_
_entity_poly.entity_id
_entity_poly.type
_entity_poly.pdbx_seq_one_letter_code
_entity_poly.pdbx_strand_id
1 'polypeptide(L)'
;MVQEFENNVTAALEKFAPVKSKMVTVRRKKPWFTREIAQQKHKVRQRERIFRKFRENHLLIALKKERNGYNWMIKQAKNVIISAKIIDAKGDSKQLYRIFKTITGDTQSNPFSEGRSHEQLEEEFANLFMDKTIQIRESLKHIHKYTPKPTA
;
A
#
# COMPACT_ATOMS: atom_id res chain seq x y z
N MET A 1 48.60 33.47 -19.27
CA MET A 1 49.39 32.63 -18.34
C MET A 1 48.59 32.06 -17.17
N VAL A 2 48.24 32.80 -16.12
CA VAL A 2 47.53 32.22 -14.94
C VAL A 2 46.17 31.63 -15.33
N GLN A 3 45.43 32.33 -16.18
CA GLN A 3 44.07 31.94 -16.58
C GLN A 3 44.03 30.69 -17.50
N GLU A 4 45.06 30.50 -18.32
CA GLU A 4 45.18 29.31 -19.17
C GLU A 4 45.52 28.06 -18.34
N PHE A 5 46.34 28.25 -17.30
CA PHE A 5 46.65 27.18 -16.35
C PHE A 5 45.38 26.75 -15.59
N GLU A 6 44.61 27.69 -15.08
CA GLU A 6 43.34 27.41 -14.40
C GLU A 6 42.34 26.68 -15.32
N ASN A 7 42.23 27.09 -16.58
CA ASN A 7 41.35 26.45 -17.55
C ASN A 7 41.78 25.00 -17.85
N ASN A 8 43.08 24.76 -18.01
CA ASN A 8 43.61 23.42 -18.28
C ASN A 8 43.42 22.47 -17.09
N VAL A 9 43.60 22.96 -15.86
CA VAL A 9 43.36 22.18 -14.63
C VAL A 9 41.88 21.85 -14.51
N THR A 10 40.99 22.82 -14.74
CA THR A 10 39.54 22.60 -14.71
C THR A 10 39.09 21.58 -15.76
N ALA A 11 39.59 21.69 -17.00
CA ALA A 11 39.26 20.76 -18.08
C ALA A 11 39.76 19.32 -17.80
N ALA A 12 40.93 19.17 -17.19
CA ALA A 12 41.42 17.87 -16.75
C ALA A 12 40.55 17.29 -15.63
N LEU A 13 40.14 18.13 -14.66
CA LEU A 13 39.24 17.73 -13.57
C LEU A 13 37.87 17.30 -14.11
N GLU A 14 37.28 18.03 -15.05
CA GLU A 14 36.00 17.64 -15.65
C GLU A 14 36.09 16.34 -16.46
N LYS A 15 37.23 16.09 -17.13
CA LYS A 15 37.45 14.87 -17.90
C LYS A 15 37.54 13.62 -17.02
N PHE A 16 38.28 13.70 -15.90
CA PHE A 16 38.55 12.54 -15.04
C PHE A 16 37.57 12.40 -13.87
N ALA A 17 37.03 13.51 -13.38
CA ALA A 17 36.14 13.59 -12.22
C ALA A 17 35.04 14.65 -12.44
N PRO A 18 34.16 14.47 -13.44
CA PRO A 18 33.08 15.42 -13.69
C PRO A 18 32.20 15.54 -12.45
N VAL A 19 31.88 16.79 -12.09
CA VAL A 19 30.96 17.07 -10.98
C VAL A 19 29.58 16.55 -11.35
N LYS A 20 29.13 15.48 -10.69
CA LYS A 20 27.80 14.90 -10.89
C LYS A 20 26.83 15.42 -9.84
N SER A 21 25.97 16.36 -10.21
CA SER A 21 24.83 16.76 -9.38
C SER A 21 23.73 15.70 -9.46
N LYS A 22 23.18 15.29 -8.32
CA LYS A 22 22.00 14.42 -8.24
C LYS A 22 20.89 15.14 -7.52
N MET A 23 19.68 15.11 -8.09
CA MET A 23 18.50 15.57 -7.37
C MET A 23 18.17 14.59 -6.25
N VAL A 24 18.21 15.08 -5.01
CA VAL A 24 17.80 14.31 -3.83
C VAL A 24 16.41 14.78 -3.42
N THR A 25 15.41 13.91 -3.56
CA THR A 25 14.07 14.20 -3.05
C THR A 25 14.07 14.18 -1.52
N VAL A 26 13.92 15.36 -0.90
CA VAL A 26 13.74 15.47 0.54
C VAL A 26 12.33 15.03 0.91
N ARG A 27 12.21 13.80 1.43
CA ARG A 27 10.92 13.27 1.91
C ARG A 27 10.64 13.79 3.31
N ARG A 28 9.46 14.37 3.53
CA ARG A 28 8.99 14.75 4.87
C ARG A 28 9.07 13.54 5.80
N LYS A 29 9.73 13.73 6.95
CA LYS A 29 9.82 12.70 7.98
C LYS A 29 8.42 12.41 8.51
N LYS A 30 8.06 11.13 8.58
CA LYS A 30 6.77 10.73 9.14
C LYS A 30 6.76 11.07 10.64
N PRO A 31 5.71 11.71 11.17
CA PRO A 31 5.69 12.18 12.56
C PRO A 31 5.79 11.03 13.56
N TRP A 32 5.29 9.84 13.21
CA TRP A 32 5.37 8.64 14.05
C TRP A 32 6.71 7.90 13.95
N PHE A 33 7.67 8.31 13.11
CA PHE A 33 8.93 7.58 12.91
C PHE A 33 10.07 8.24 13.69
N THR A 34 10.18 7.90 14.97
CA THR A 34 11.19 8.41 15.90
C THR A 34 12.54 7.70 15.74
N ARG A 35 13.59 8.22 16.40
CA ARG A 35 14.93 7.62 16.40
C ARG A 35 14.92 6.21 17.00
N GLU A 36 14.13 5.99 18.05
CA GLU A 36 13.96 4.69 18.72
C GLU A 36 13.37 3.63 17.76
N ILE A 37 12.32 3.99 17.03
CA ILE A 37 11.71 3.10 16.03
C ILE A 37 12.70 2.81 14.90
N ALA A 38 13.52 3.79 14.51
CA ALA A 38 14.60 3.57 13.54
C ALA A 38 15.65 2.59 14.06
N GLN A 39 16.11 2.74 15.31
CA GLN A 39 17.04 1.80 15.95
C GLN A 39 16.46 0.39 16.01
N GLN A 40 15.20 0.24 16.40
CA GLN A 40 14.53 -1.06 16.42
C GLN A 40 14.44 -1.67 15.02
N LYS A 41 14.13 -0.86 14.00
CA LYS A 41 14.16 -1.30 12.59
C LYS A 41 15.55 -1.80 12.17
N HIS A 42 16.62 -1.14 12.63
CA HIS A 42 17.99 -1.60 12.38
C HIS A 42 18.26 -2.96 13.02
N LYS A 43 17.82 -3.19 14.27
CA LYS A 43 17.94 -4.50 14.93
C LYS A 43 17.20 -5.60 14.17
N VAL A 44 15.98 -5.33 13.69
CA VAL A 44 15.22 -6.26 12.84
C VAL A 44 16.02 -6.63 11.60
N ARG A 45 16.59 -5.64 10.90
CA ARG A 45 17.40 -5.86 9.69
C ARG A 45 18.67 -6.66 9.98
N GLN A 46 19.32 -6.41 11.10
CA GLN A 46 20.50 -7.18 11.53
C GLN A 46 20.14 -8.65 11.76
N ARG A 47 19.07 -8.93 12.53
CA ARG A 47 18.59 -10.30 12.76
C ARG A 47 18.14 -10.98 11.47
N GLU A 48 17.50 -10.23 10.56
CA GLU A 48 17.08 -10.75 9.27
C GLU A 48 18.27 -11.20 8.42
N ARG A 49 19.35 -10.40 8.38
CA ARG A 49 20.59 -10.76 7.67
C ARG A 49 21.22 -12.03 8.26
N ILE A 50 21.28 -12.12 9.59
CA ILE A 50 21.82 -13.31 10.28
C ILE A 50 20.96 -14.55 9.97
N PHE A 51 19.64 -14.44 10.08
CA PHE A 51 18.73 -15.54 9.73
C PHE A 51 18.87 -15.97 8.26
N ARG A 52 18.98 -15.02 7.31
CA ARG A 52 19.16 -15.36 5.88
C ARG A 52 20.47 -16.10 5.62
N LYS A 53 21.52 -15.84 6.41
CA LYS A 53 22.83 -16.48 6.28
C LYS A 53 22.82 -17.93 6.80
N PHE A 54 22.26 -18.17 7.99
CA PHE A 54 22.37 -19.46 8.68
C PHE A 54 21.10 -20.31 8.64
N ARG A 55 19.92 -19.69 8.51
CA ARG A 55 18.58 -20.33 8.40
C ARG A 55 18.19 -21.26 9.56
N GLU A 56 18.68 -20.98 10.76
CA GLU A 56 18.35 -21.77 11.95
C GLU A 56 17.08 -21.31 12.66
N ASN A 57 16.39 -22.25 13.33
CA ASN A 57 15.12 -21.99 14.02
C ASN A 57 15.27 -20.98 15.17
N HIS A 58 16.33 -21.06 15.96
CA HIS A 58 16.56 -20.13 17.07
C HIS A 58 16.74 -18.68 16.57
N LEU A 59 17.36 -18.50 15.40
CA LEU A 59 17.50 -17.20 14.73
C LEU A 59 16.17 -16.67 14.19
N LEU A 60 15.31 -17.56 13.67
CA LEU A 60 13.96 -17.22 13.26
C LEU A 60 13.13 -16.70 14.44
N ILE A 61 13.22 -17.34 15.61
CA ILE A 61 12.54 -16.91 16.84
C ILE A 61 13.04 -15.52 17.25
N ALA A 62 14.35 -15.29 17.25
CA ALA A 62 14.93 -13.99 17.55
C ALA A 62 14.47 -12.89 16.57
N LEU A 63 14.44 -13.20 15.26
CA LEU A 63 13.91 -12.28 14.25
C LEU A 63 12.43 -11.95 14.47
N LYS A 64 11.60 -12.96 14.76
CA LYS A 64 10.16 -12.76 15.05
C LYS A 64 9.99 -11.86 16.27
N LYS A 65 10.77 -12.06 17.33
CA LYS A 65 10.73 -11.22 18.54
C LYS A 65 11.01 -9.75 18.21
N GLU A 66 12.13 -9.47 17.53
CA GLU A 66 12.50 -8.09 17.16
C GLU A 66 11.46 -7.45 16.22
N ARG A 67 10.97 -8.22 15.24
CA ARG A 67 9.94 -7.77 14.28
C ARG A 67 8.64 -7.42 14.98
N ASN A 68 8.18 -8.26 15.90
CA ASN A 68 6.96 -8.03 16.66
C ASN A 68 7.09 -6.78 17.55
N GLY A 69 8.24 -6.61 18.21
CA GLY A 69 8.55 -5.40 18.98
C GLY A 69 8.51 -4.13 18.10
N TYR A 70 9.14 -4.18 16.92
CA TYR A 70 9.08 -3.07 15.96
C TYR A 70 7.65 -2.73 15.52
N ASN A 71 6.86 -3.74 15.16
CA ASN A 71 5.48 -3.55 14.74
C ASN A 71 4.62 -2.96 15.86
N TRP A 72 4.82 -3.42 17.10
CA TRP A 72 4.15 -2.88 18.27
C TRP A 72 4.51 -1.40 18.49
N MET A 73 5.80 -1.03 18.43
CA MET A 73 6.21 0.37 18.57
C MET A 73 5.58 1.28 17.51
N ILE A 74 5.53 0.81 16.26
CA ILE A 74 4.85 1.57 15.18
C ILE A 74 3.36 1.73 15.47
N LYS A 75 2.70 0.66 15.93
CA LYS A 75 1.28 0.70 16.27
C LYS A 75 1.03 1.74 17.38
N GLN A 76 1.83 1.73 18.43
CA GLN A 76 1.71 2.69 19.52
C GLN A 76 1.95 4.13 19.06
N ALA A 77 3.04 4.38 18.32
CA ALA A 77 3.34 5.73 17.83
C ALA A 77 2.25 6.28 16.90
N LYS A 78 1.70 5.43 16.03
CA LYS A 78 0.55 5.81 15.18
C LYS A 78 -0.70 6.08 16.02
N ASN A 79 -1.00 5.23 16.99
CA ASN A 79 -2.15 5.40 17.87
C ASN A 79 -2.09 6.75 18.59
N VAL A 80 -0.97 7.08 19.23
CA VAL A 80 -0.78 8.37 19.94
C VAL A 80 -1.10 9.56 19.02
N ILE A 81 -0.54 9.58 17.81
CA ILE A 81 -0.74 10.68 16.87
C ILE A 81 -2.18 10.74 16.34
N ILE A 82 -2.79 9.59 16.03
CA ILE A 82 -4.16 9.54 15.54
C ILE A 82 -5.14 9.94 16.65
N SER A 83 -4.96 9.43 17.86
CA SER A 83 -5.76 9.79 19.03
C SER A 83 -5.69 11.28 19.31
N ALA A 84 -4.50 11.88 19.27
CA ALA A 84 -4.36 13.34 19.41
C ALA A 84 -5.17 14.09 18.34
N LYS A 85 -5.06 13.71 17.07
CA LYS A 85 -5.86 14.32 15.98
C LYS A 85 -7.36 14.17 16.16
N ILE A 86 -7.83 13.05 16.70
CA ILE A 86 -9.26 12.82 16.95
C ILE A 86 -9.75 13.73 18.07
N ILE A 87 -8.94 13.90 19.13
CA ILE A 87 -9.25 14.82 20.24
C ILE A 87 -9.27 16.27 19.74
N ASP A 88 -8.29 16.66 18.92
CA ASP A 88 -8.23 18.01 18.33
C ASP A 88 -9.42 18.30 17.42
N ALA A 89 -9.98 17.28 16.76
CA ALA A 89 -11.15 17.37 15.89
C ALA A 89 -12.49 17.23 16.64
N LYS A 90 -12.49 17.22 17.97
CA LYS A 90 -13.71 17.07 18.77
C LYS A 90 -14.67 18.22 18.48
N GLY A 91 -15.87 17.88 18.01
CA GLY A 91 -16.92 18.84 17.64
C GLY A 91 -16.98 19.18 16.15
N ASP A 92 -15.99 18.78 15.34
CA ASP A 92 -16.03 18.89 13.88
C ASP A 92 -16.12 17.50 13.22
N SER A 93 -17.35 17.09 12.91
CA SER A 93 -17.65 15.81 12.25
C SER A 93 -17.01 15.69 10.86
N LYS A 94 -16.83 16.81 10.14
CA LYS A 94 -16.22 16.85 8.80
C LYS A 94 -14.72 16.63 8.88
N GLN A 95 -14.07 17.14 9.94
CA GLN A 95 -12.66 16.89 10.19
C GLN A 95 -12.41 15.45 10.65
N LEU A 96 -13.25 14.90 11.53
CA LEU A 96 -13.21 13.49 11.91
C LEU A 96 -13.36 12.55 10.71
N TYR A 97 -14.32 12.84 9.82
CA TYR A 97 -14.51 12.05 8.60
C TYR A 97 -13.28 12.11 7.69
N ARG A 98 -12.64 13.28 7.53
CA ARG A 98 -11.38 13.42 6.78
C ARG A 98 -10.23 12.62 7.40
N ILE A 99 -10.10 12.64 8.72
CA ILE A 99 -9.10 11.83 9.45
C ILE A 99 -9.36 10.34 9.20
N PHE A 100 -10.61 9.90 9.32
CA PHE A 100 -11.02 8.52 9.07
C PHE A 100 -10.71 8.10 7.63
N LYS A 101 -11.10 8.90 6.63
CA LYS A 101 -10.79 8.67 5.21
C LYS A 101 -9.30 8.50 4.97
N THR A 102 -8.47 9.31 5.64
CA THR A 102 -7.01 9.24 5.53
C THR A 102 -6.43 7.94 6.13
N ILE A 103 -7.04 7.41 7.19
CA ILE A 103 -6.58 6.18 7.87
C ILE A 103 -6.99 4.94 7.10
N THR A 104 -8.24 4.89 6.65
CA THR A 104 -8.83 3.75 5.95
C THR A 104 -8.35 3.67 4.49
N GLY A 105 -7.75 4.75 3.99
CA GLY A 105 -7.41 4.90 2.58
C GLY A 105 -8.66 5.29 1.80
N ASP A 106 -8.52 6.27 0.92
CA ASP A 106 -9.59 6.63 0.00
C ASP A 106 -9.70 5.51 -1.04
N THR A 107 -10.73 4.67 -0.93
CA THR A 107 -11.10 3.68 -1.96
C THR A 107 -11.88 4.33 -3.11
N GLN A 108 -11.76 5.63 -3.31
CA GLN A 108 -12.17 6.28 -4.56
C GLN A 108 -11.10 6.07 -5.64
N SER A 109 -10.70 4.84 -5.91
CA SER A 109 -10.46 4.51 -7.31
C SER A 109 -11.84 4.35 -7.91
N ASN A 110 -12.16 5.14 -8.93
CA ASN A 110 -13.32 4.84 -9.75
C ASN A 110 -13.26 3.33 -10.10
N PRO A 111 -14.21 2.50 -9.65
CA PRO A 111 -14.17 1.07 -9.97
C PRO A 111 -14.40 0.84 -11.47
N PHE A 112 -14.86 1.88 -12.18
CA PHE A 112 -14.99 1.86 -13.63
C PHE A 112 -13.62 2.07 -14.29
N SER A 113 -13.32 1.20 -15.24
CA SER A 113 -12.16 1.35 -16.13
C SER A 113 -12.19 2.71 -16.81
N GLU A 114 -11.06 3.42 -16.80
CA GLU A 114 -10.89 4.64 -17.59
C GLU A 114 -11.21 4.34 -19.06
N GLY A 115 -12.19 5.06 -19.63
CA GLY A 115 -12.54 4.95 -21.06
C GLY A 115 -13.93 4.38 -21.40
N ARG A 116 -14.79 4.06 -20.42
CA ARG A 116 -16.18 3.67 -20.69
C ARG A 116 -17.14 4.84 -20.50
N SER A 117 -18.06 5.04 -21.46
CA SER A 117 -19.15 6.00 -21.31
C SER A 117 -20.25 5.43 -20.40
N HIS A 118 -21.10 6.31 -19.85
CA HIS A 118 -22.22 5.91 -19.01
C HIS A 118 -23.20 5.00 -19.78
N GLU A 119 -23.50 5.35 -21.03
CA GLU A 119 -24.38 4.58 -21.92
C GLU A 119 -23.88 3.15 -22.15
N GLN A 120 -22.57 2.97 -22.37
CA GLN A 120 -21.97 1.64 -22.55
C GLN A 120 -22.11 0.78 -21.29
N LEU A 121 -21.99 1.38 -20.10
CA LEU A 121 -22.15 0.69 -18.82
C LEU A 121 -23.60 0.29 -18.57
N GLU A 122 -24.55 1.17 -18.92
CA GLU A 122 -25.99 0.88 -18.80
C GLU A 122 -26.41 -0.27 -19.71
N GLU A 123 -25.90 -0.28 -20.95
CA GLU A 123 -26.20 -1.32 -21.92
C GLU A 123 -25.57 -2.66 -21.54
N GLU A 124 -24.29 -2.69 -21.14
CA GLU A 124 -23.64 -3.90 -20.62
C GLU A 124 -24.37 -4.45 -19.38
N PHE A 125 -24.80 -3.56 -18.48
CA PHE A 125 -25.56 -3.94 -17.30
C PHE A 125 -26.90 -4.57 -17.69
N ALA A 126 -27.67 -3.95 -18.58
CA ALA A 126 -28.93 -4.48 -19.06
C ALA A 126 -28.77 -5.86 -19.71
N ASN A 127 -27.78 -6.01 -20.59
CA ASN A 127 -27.48 -7.27 -21.26
C ASN A 127 -27.12 -8.38 -20.28
N LEU A 128 -26.32 -8.10 -19.26
CA LEU A 128 -25.94 -9.08 -18.24
C LEU A 128 -27.16 -9.64 -17.47
N PHE A 129 -28.14 -8.80 -17.16
CA PHE A 129 -29.38 -9.25 -16.52
C PHE A 129 -30.25 -10.07 -17.47
N MET A 130 -30.38 -9.62 -18.72
CA MET A 130 -31.13 -10.35 -19.75
C MET A 130 -30.56 -11.76 -19.95
N ASP A 131 -29.24 -11.86 -20.14
CA ASP A 131 -28.54 -13.13 -20.33
C ASP A 131 -28.70 -14.07 -19.14
N LYS A 132 -28.54 -13.56 -17.91
CA LYS A 132 -28.79 -14.36 -16.70
C LYS A 132 -30.22 -14.86 -16.63
N THR A 133 -31.19 -14.01 -16.98
CA THR A 133 -32.61 -14.38 -16.94
C THR A 133 -32.91 -15.48 -17.97
N ILE A 134 -32.32 -15.39 -19.16
CA ILE A 134 -32.41 -16.42 -20.20
C ILE A 134 -31.76 -17.73 -19.72
N GLN A 135 -30.53 -17.68 -19.20
CA GLN A 135 -29.83 -18.86 -18.69
C GLN A 135 -30.60 -19.58 -17.58
N ILE A 136 -31.16 -18.82 -16.63
CA ILE A 136 -32.00 -19.39 -15.57
C ILE A 136 -33.22 -20.07 -16.18
N ARG A 137 -33.94 -19.42 -17.10
CA ARG A 137 -35.11 -20.01 -17.77
C ARG A 137 -34.77 -21.30 -18.52
N GLU A 138 -33.67 -21.33 -19.27
CA GLU A 138 -33.22 -22.54 -19.96
C GLU A 138 -32.87 -23.65 -18.96
N SER A 139 -32.16 -23.32 -17.87
CA SER A 139 -31.81 -24.30 -16.83
C SER A 139 -33.06 -24.96 -16.23
N LEU A 140 -34.14 -24.19 -16.01
CA LEU A 140 -35.40 -24.68 -15.46
C LEU A 140 -36.16 -25.60 -16.42
N LYS A 141 -36.00 -25.45 -17.75
CA LYS A 141 -36.63 -26.34 -18.73
C LYS A 141 -36.07 -27.77 -18.68
N HIS A 142 -34.82 -27.92 -18.25
CA HIS A 142 -34.14 -29.22 -18.14
C HIS A 142 -34.28 -29.88 -16.76
N ILE A 143 -34.96 -29.23 -15.81
CA ILE A 143 -35.27 -29.86 -14.52
C ILE A 143 -36.38 -30.88 -14.73
N HIS A 144 -36.05 -32.16 -14.51
CA HIS A 144 -36.99 -33.27 -14.62
C HIS A 144 -38.14 -33.05 -13.63
N LYS A 145 -39.38 -33.00 -14.14
CA LYS A 145 -40.58 -32.90 -13.30
C LYS A 145 -40.65 -34.16 -12.44
N TYR A 146 -40.60 -34.01 -11.12
CA TYR A 146 -40.85 -35.11 -10.19
C TYR A 146 -42.24 -35.69 -10.48
N THR A 147 -42.29 -36.91 -10.98
CA THR A 147 -43.53 -37.69 -11.04
C THR A 147 -43.60 -38.53 -9.77
N PRO A 148 -44.59 -38.30 -8.88
CA PRO A 148 -44.75 -39.13 -7.70
C PRO A 148 -45.06 -40.58 -8.13
N LYS A 149 -44.39 -41.55 -7.51
CA LYS A 149 -44.65 -42.97 -7.76
C LYS A 149 -46.08 -43.31 -7.35
N PRO A 150 -46.86 -44.05 -8.17
CA PRO A 150 -48.19 -44.49 -7.79
C PRO A 150 -48.08 -45.40 -6.56
N THR A 151 -48.85 -45.08 -5.53
CA THR A 151 -48.94 -45.86 -4.29
C THR A 151 -49.82 -47.07 -4.58
N ALA A 152 -49.31 -48.27 -4.26
CA ALA A 152 -50.01 -49.55 -4.41
C ALA A 152 -51.14 -49.71 -3.40
#